data_AF-A0A1V4YI56-F1
#
_entry.id   AF-A0A1V4YI56-F1
#
_cell.length_a   1.000
_cell.length_b   1.000
_cell.length_c   1.000
_cell.angle_alpha   90.00
_cell.angle_beta   90.00
_cell.angle_gamma   90.00
#
_symmetry.space_group_name_H-M   'P 1'
#
loop_
_entity.id
_entity.type
_entity.pdbx_description
1 polymer ?
#
loop_
_entity_poly.entity_id
_entity_poly.type
_entity_poly.pdbx_seq_one_letter_code
_entity_poly.pdbx_strand_id
1 'polypeptide(L)'
;MVVDPVDPNRNVGAALSLQKLSEFVVASRNFLENPTPLYFQKKEIPANLDDIKDEFKKRGTKSLILLFKAPDIPADALYPQIKKTLNSIVSVVERNGFKTFGSGYWTDEEDKILILLELETWKLPPVKKHYGPPVWSGVHAEKFQEKYKEKAWIQGDRWVARVDRKHREVDDLINAALSKEEINLLRFGKHIKSKILEEYELQDLDEFLDEEVEWEVLEFLYKYLNPNFNLWR
;
A
#
# COMPACT_ATOMS: atom_id res chain seq x y z
N MET A 1 -8.99 25.17 5.13
CA MET A 1 -8.74 25.22 6.58
C MET A 1 -9.99 25.73 7.25
N VAL A 2 -10.43 25.09 8.33
CA VAL A 2 -11.56 25.56 9.13
C VAL A 2 -10.97 26.09 10.43
N VAL A 3 -11.01 27.41 10.61
CA VAL A 3 -10.45 28.08 11.79
C VAL A 3 -11.34 27.83 12.99
N ASP A 4 -10.76 27.46 14.13
CA ASP A 4 -11.47 27.31 15.39
C ASP A 4 -11.94 28.70 15.88
N PRO A 5 -13.24 28.87 16.22
CA PRO A 5 -13.75 30.16 16.69
C PRO A 5 -13.17 30.62 18.04
N VAL A 6 -12.56 29.71 18.81
CA VAL A 6 -11.94 30.01 20.12
C VAL A 6 -10.41 30.16 20.01
N ASP A 7 -9.79 29.50 19.03
CA ASP A 7 -8.34 29.57 18.78
C ASP A 7 -8.03 29.77 17.29
N PRO A 8 -7.72 31.00 16.84
CA PRO A 8 -7.44 31.30 15.44
C PRO A 8 -6.27 30.51 14.82
N ASN A 9 -5.39 29.92 15.63
CA ASN A 9 -4.26 29.12 15.15
C ASN A 9 -4.62 27.64 14.94
N ARG A 10 -5.82 27.21 15.34
CA ARG A 10 -6.25 25.82 15.27
C ARG A 10 -7.11 25.55 14.03
N ASN A 11 -6.74 24.49 13.29
CA ASN A 11 -7.55 23.95 12.19
C ASN A 11 -8.42 22.80 12.69
N VAL A 12 -9.73 23.04 12.85
CA VAL A 12 -10.71 22.02 13.29
C VAL A 12 -10.84 20.87 12.27
N GLY A 13 -10.57 21.15 11.00
CA GLY A 13 -10.60 20.16 9.92
C GLY A 13 -9.31 19.34 9.75
N ALA A 14 -8.33 19.44 10.66
CA ALA A 14 -7.01 18.81 10.48
C ALA A 14 -7.06 17.27 10.38
N ALA A 15 -8.05 16.63 11.00
CA ALA A 15 -8.24 15.18 10.94
C ALA A 15 -8.95 14.72 9.65
N LEU A 16 -9.58 15.63 8.90
CA LEU A 16 -10.30 15.30 7.67
C LEU A 16 -9.33 15.11 6.51
N SER A 17 -9.29 13.91 5.95
CA SER A 17 -8.47 13.65 4.76
C SER A 17 -9.05 14.35 3.52
N LEU A 18 -8.18 14.74 2.59
CA LEU A 18 -8.60 15.32 1.31
C LEU A 18 -9.55 14.39 0.53
N GLN A 19 -9.29 13.07 0.60
CA GLN A 19 -10.15 12.05 0.00
C GLN A 19 -11.58 12.11 0.57
N LYS A 20 -11.73 12.09 1.90
CA LYS A 20 -13.05 12.12 2.56
C LYS A 20 -13.78 13.44 2.34
N LEU A 21 -13.04 14.56 2.33
CA LEU A 21 -13.61 15.85 1.95
C LEU A 21 -14.15 15.83 0.51
N SER A 22 -13.39 15.27 -0.43
CA SER A 22 -13.79 15.19 -1.84
C SER A 22 -15.00 14.29 -2.04
N GLU A 23 -15.03 13.13 -1.40
CA GLU A 23 -16.19 12.23 -1.37
C GLU A 23 -17.43 12.94 -0.80
N PHE A 24 -17.29 13.68 0.30
CA PHE A 24 -18.38 14.45 0.91
C PHE A 24 -18.91 15.55 -0.02
N VAL A 25 -18.04 16.26 -0.74
CA VAL A 25 -18.45 17.28 -1.72
C VAL A 25 -19.28 16.67 -2.85
N VAL A 26 -18.87 15.52 -3.38
CA VAL A 26 -19.62 14.83 -4.44
C VAL A 26 -20.95 14.30 -3.91
N ALA A 27 -20.95 13.61 -2.77
CA ALA A 27 -22.18 13.11 -2.14
C ALA A 27 -23.18 14.24 -1.82
N SER A 28 -22.69 15.41 -1.38
CA SER A 28 -23.52 16.60 -1.12
C SER A 28 -24.17 17.13 -2.40
N ARG A 29 -23.43 17.18 -3.52
CA ARG A 29 -24.00 17.57 -4.82
C ARG A 29 -25.07 16.60 -5.28
N ASN A 30 -24.80 15.30 -5.19
CA ASN A 30 -25.75 14.25 -5.57
C ASN A 30 -27.04 14.32 -4.72
N PHE A 31 -26.91 14.55 -3.41
CA PHE A 31 -28.07 14.74 -2.52
C PHE A 31 -28.89 15.98 -2.88
N LEU A 32 -28.24 17.10 -3.25
CA LEU A 32 -28.95 18.31 -3.65
C LEU A 32 -29.68 18.14 -4.99
N GLU A 33 -29.13 17.34 -5.90
CA GLU A 33 -29.75 17.03 -7.18
C GLU A 33 -30.93 16.06 -7.04
N ASN A 34 -30.80 15.02 -6.21
CA ASN A 34 -31.86 14.03 -5.96
C ASN A 34 -31.97 13.68 -4.47
N PRO A 35 -32.68 14.50 -3.66
CA PRO A 35 -32.78 14.30 -2.22
C PRO A 35 -33.52 13.00 -1.87
N THR A 36 -32.90 12.15 -1.04
CA THR A 36 -33.53 10.92 -0.54
C THR A 36 -33.12 10.62 0.90
N PRO A 37 -34.02 10.07 1.75
CA PRO A 37 -33.67 9.60 3.10
C PRO A 37 -32.56 8.54 3.12
N LEU A 38 -32.33 7.83 2.01
CA LEU A 38 -31.30 6.80 1.92
C LEU A 38 -29.89 7.33 2.22
N TYR A 39 -29.60 8.60 1.96
CA TYR A 39 -28.31 9.22 2.34
C TYR A 39 -28.01 9.14 3.84
N PHE A 40 -29.05 9.05 4.67
CA PHE A 40 -28.97 8.99 6.13
C PHE A 40 -29.15 7.57 6.70
N GLN A 41 -29.24 6.54 5.85
CA GLN A 41 -29.39 5.14 6.27
C GLN A 41 -28.11 4.34 6.00
N LYS A 42 -27.81 3.29 6.79
CA LYS A 42 -26.66 2.42 6.49
C LYS A 42 -26.91 1.71 5.15
N LYS A 43 -25.94 1.75 4.24
CA LYS A 43 -26.01 1.00 2.98
C LYS A 43 -25.65 -0.45 3.28
N GLU A 44 -26.51 -1.38 2.86
CA GLU A 44 -26.18 -2.80 2.93
C GLU A 44 -25.03 -3.10 1.98
N ILE A 45 -24.06 -3.87 2.45
CA ILE A 45 -22.89 -4.26 1.67
C ILE A 45 -23.14 -5.69 1.22
N PRO A 46 -23.30 -5.94 -0.09
CA PRO A 46 -23.46 -7.30 -0.60
C PRO A 46 -22.08 -7.97 -0.70
N ALA A 47 -21.37 -8.10 0.43
CA ALA A 47 -20.04 -8.70 0.48
C ALA A 47 -20.13 -10.23 0.38
N ASN A 48 -20.46 -10.72 -0.82
CA ASN A 48 -20.39 -12.14 -1.13
C ASN A 48 -18.94 -12.53 -1.44
N LEU A 49 -18.45 -13.60 -0.81
CA LEU A 49 -17.08 -14.10 -0.97
C LEU A 49 -16.75 -14.45 -2.43
N ASP A 50 -17.65 -15.15 -3.12
CA ASP A 50 -17.43 -15.60 -4.50
C ASP A 50 -17.37 -14.39 -5.45
N ASP A 51 -18.25 -13.40 -5.26
CA ASP A 51 -18.22 -12.17 -6.05
C ASP A 51 -16.91 -11.39 -5.83
N ILE A 52 -16.43 -11.31 -4.58
CA ILE A 52 -15.15 -10.66 -4.24
C ILE A 52 -13.98 -11.39 -4.92
N LYS A 53 -13.93 -12.72 -4.82
CA LYS A 53 -12.91 -13.56 -5.47
C LYS A 53 -12.90 -13.32 -6.98
N ASP A 54 -14.07 -13.36 -7.61
CA ASP A 54 -14.23 -13.19 -9.05
C ASP A 54 -13.81 -11.79 -9.51
N GLU A 55 -14.16 -10.74 -8.77
CA GLU A 55 -13.77 -9.38 -9.10
C GLU A 55 -12.25 -9.17 -9.03
N PHE A 56 -11.57 -9.70 -8.01
CA PHE A 56 -10.10 -9.64 -7.96
C PHE A 56 -9.47 -10.43 -9.11
N LYS A 57 -9.96 -11.63 -9.43
CA LYS A 57 -9.47 -12.44 -10.55
C LYS A 57 -9.62 -11.73 -11.90
N LYS A 58 -10.75 -11.06 -12.13
CA LYS A 58 -11.02 -10.30 -13.37
C LYS A 58 -10.04 -9.16 -13.59
N ARG A 59 -9.43 -8.59 -12.54
CA ARG A 59 -8.47 -7.49 -12.66
C ARG A 59 -7.13 -7.91 -13.26
N GLY A 60 -6.77 -9.20 -13.19
CA GLY A 60 -5.49 -9.70 -13.69
C GLY A 60 -4.27 -9.10 -12.98
N THR A 61 -4.47 -8.57 -11.77
CA THR A 61 -3.44 -8.09 -10.83
C THR A 61 -3.03 -9.22 -9.89
N LYS A 62 -1.92 -9.06 -9.16
CA LYS A 62 -1.60 -9.93 -8.01
C LYS A 62 -1.96 -9.19 -6.73
N SER A 63 -2.71 -9.85 -5.85
CA SER A 63 -3.08 -9.31 -4.55
C SER A 63 -2.44 -10.14 -3.45
N LEU A 64 -1.79 -9.47 -2.50
CA LEU A 64 -1.15 -10.07 -1.34
C LEU A 64 -1.79 -9.57 -0.05
N ILE A 65 -1.93 -10.49 0.90
CA ILE A 65 -2.36 -10.22 2.26
C ILE A 65 -1.17 -10.41 3.20
N LEU A 66 -0.85 -9.35 3.95
CA LEU A 66 0.06 -9.40 5.08
C LEU A 66 -0.78 -9.34 6.37
N LEU A 67 -0.79 -10.44 7.12
CA LEU A 67 -1.53 -10.61 8.37
C LEU A 67 -0.55 -10.70 9.55
N PHE A 68 -0.85 -9.98 10.63
CA PHE A 68 -0.07 -10.04 11.88
C PHE A 68 -0.90 -9.50 13.05
N LYS A 69 -0.43 -9.74 14.28
CA LYS A 69 -1.15 -9.32 15.48
C LYS A 69 -1.21 -7.81 15.67
N ALA A 70 -2.36 -7.32 16.15
CA ALA A 70 -2.50 -5.97 16.61
C ALA A 70 -1.69 -5.76 17.92
N PRO A 71 -0.94 -4.64 18.06
CA PRO A 71 -0.39 -4.26 19.34
C PRO A 71 -1.49 -3.68 20.25
N ASP A 72 -1.42 -4.00 21.55
CA ASP A 72 -2.27 -3.41 22.59
C ASP A 72 -1.89 -1.93 22.82
N ILE A 73 -2.45 -1.05 21.99
CA ILE A 73 -2.32 0.40 22.05
C ILE A 73 -3.64 1.06 21.64
N PRO A 74 -3.89 2.30 22.09
CA PRO A 74 -5.09 3.03 21.68
C PRO A 74 -5.18 3.26 20.16
N ALA A 75 -6.41 3.29 19.64
CA ALA A 75 -6.70 3.41 18.21
C ALA A 75 -6.05 4.64 17.54
N ASP A 76 -6.01 5.79 18.23
CA ASP A 76 -5.39 7.02 17.75
C ASP A 76 -3.88 6.88 17.51
N ALA A 77 -3.21 5.97 18.22
CA ALA A 77 -1.82 5.59 18.00
C ALA A 77 -1.67 4.43 17.00
N LEU A 78 -2.67 3.55 16.89
CA LEU A 78 -2.66 2.37 16.04
C LEU A 78 -2.75 2.73 14.54
N TYR A 79 -3.79 3.46 14.15
CA TYR A 79 -4.07 3.79 12.74
C TYR A 79 -2.91 4.53 12.04
N PRO A 80 -2.28 5.57 12.65
CA PRO A 80 -1.13 6.22 12.02
C PRO A 80 0.06 5.28 11.83
N GLN A 81 0.24 4.30 12.72
CA GLN A 81 1.33 3.33 12.62
C GLN A 81 1.10 2.31 11.51
N ILE A 82 -0.12 1.78 11.37
CA ILE A 82 -0.49 0.90 10.25
C ILE A 82 -0.29 1.64 8.93
N LYS A 83 -0.84 2.86 8.81
CA LYS A 83 -0.72 3.68 7.60
C LYS A 83 0.73 3.98 7.24
N LYS A 84 1.58 4.30 8.23
CA LYS A 84 3.01 4.55 8.03
C LYS A 84 3.72 3.30 7.51
N THR A 85 3.44 2.14 8.11
CA THR A 85 4.00 0.85 7.67
C THR A 85 3.55 0.52 6.24
N LEU A 86 2.24 0.60 5.94
CA LEU A 86 1.70 0.35 4.59
C LEU A 86 2.36 1.26 3.54
N ASN A 87 2.42 2.57 3.79
CA ASN A 87 3.07 3.51 2.88
C ASN A 87 4.56 3.19 2.68
N SER A 88 5.24 2.72 3.72
CA SER A 88 6.63 2.31 3.61
C SER A 88 6.79 1.04 2.76
N ILE A 89 5.88 0.08 2.87
CA ILE A 89 5.91 -1.15 2.06
C ILE A 89 5.69 -0.79 0.60
N VAL A 90 4.65 -0.01 0.28
CA VAL A 90 4.39 0.50 -1.08
C VAL A 90 5.63 1.22 -1.64
N SER A 91 6.26 2.11 -0.86
CA SER A 91 7.47 2.81 -1.28
C SER A 91 8.66 1.88 -1.55
N VAL A 92 8.84 0.81 -0.77
CA VAL A 92 9.89 -0.19 -1.02
C VAL A 92 9.60 -0.99 -2.28
N VAL A 93 8.35 -1.42 -2.47
CA VAL A 93 7.88 -2.15 -3.66
C VAL A 93 8.14 -1.33 -4.92
N GLU A 94 7.68 -0.08 -4.96
CA GLU A 94 7.81 0.81 -6.12
C GLU A 94 9.27 1.17 -6.43
N ARG A 95 10.08 1.46 -5.40
CA ARG A 95 11.52 1.77 -5.60
C ARG A 95 12.32 0.58 -6.15
N ASN A 96 11.82 -0.65 -5.98
CA ASN A 96 12.42 -1.84 -6.56
C ASN A 96 11.91 -2.16 -7.98
N GLY A 97 11.00 -1.35 -8.51
CA GLY A 97 10.53 -1.40 -9.90
C GLY A 97 9.26 -2.23 -10.12
N PHE A 98 8.64 -2.71 -9.04
CA PHE A 98 7.27 -3.23 -9.07
C PHE A 98 6.28 -2.06 -9.15
N LYS A 99 5.02 -2.35 -9.47
CA LYS A 99 3.96 -1.33 -9.55
C LYS A 99 2.77 -1.77 -8.71
N THR A 100 2.38 -0.89 -7.79
CA THR A 100 1.20 -1.06 -6.94
C THR A 100 -0.01 -0.48 -7.67
N PHE A 101 -1.07 -1.27 -7.82
CA PHE A 101 -2.36 -0.78 -8.31
C PHE A 101 -3.10 -0.02 -7.20
N GLY A 102 -3.12 -0.61 -6.01
CA GLY A 102 -3.73 -0.02 -4.83
C GLY A 102 -3.31 -0.74 -3.56
N SER A 103 -3.62 -0.15 -2.42
CA SER A 103 -3.37 -0.77 -1.13
C SER A 103 -4.41 -0.35 -0.10
N GLY A 104 -4.57 -1.17 0.93
CA GLY A 104 -5.53 -0.93 2.00
C GLY A 104 -5.08 -1.62 3.26
N TYR A 105 -5.78 -1.33 4.36
CA TYR A 105 -5.59 -2.05 5.60
C TYR A 105 -6.92 -2.18 6.33
N TRP A 106 -7.00 -3.21 7.16
CA TRP A 106 -8.11 -3.47 8.07
C TRP A 106 -7.56 -3.95 9.41
N THR A 107 -8.28 -3.67 10.48
CA THR A 107 -7.98 -4.17 11.83
C THR A 107 -9.27 -4.21 12.62
N ASP A 108 -9.38 -5.17 13.52
CA ASP A 108 -10.41 -5.23 14.56
C ASP A 108 -10.05 -4.36 15.79
N GLU A 109 -8.89 -3.68 15.75
CA GLU A 109 -8.30 -2.90 16.85
C GLU A 109 -7.88 -3.72 18.08
N GLU A 110 -8.07 -5.05 18.06
CA GLU A 110 -7.88 -5.93 19.21
C GLU A 110 -6.81 -7.01 18.96
N ASP A 111 -7.02 -7.89 17.98
CA ASP A 111 -6.18 -9.07 17.78
C ASP A 111 -5.36 -9.01 16.49
N LYS A 112 -5.89 -8.44 15.40
CA LYS A 112 -5.26 -8.59 14.07
C LYS A 112 -5.27 -7.34 13.21
N ILE A 113 -4.24 -7.27 12.37
CA ILE A 113 -4.07 -6.27 11.33
C ILE A 113 -3.82 -6.98 10.01
N LEU A 114 -4.60 -6.58 9.02
CA LEU A 114 -4.48 -7.01 7.64
C LEU A 114 -4.01 -5.84 6.79
N ILE A 115 -2.96 -6.05 6.00
CA ILE A 115 -2.51 -5.13 4.96
C ILE A 115 -2.73 -5.80 3.61
N LEU A 116 -3.51 -5.14 2.74
CA LEU A 116 -3.73 -5.53 1.36
C LEU A 116 -2.80 -4.75 0.44
N LEU A 117 -2.10 -5.45 -0.44
CA LEU A 117 -1.32 -4.90 -1.54
C LEU A 117 -1.80 -5.51 -2.85
N GLU A 118 -2.37 -4.70 -3.75
CA GLU A 118 -2.69 -5.11 -5.12
C GLU A 118 -1.65 -4.54 -6.08
N LEU A 119 -1.11 -5.39 -6.95
CA LEU A 119 0.03 -5.07 -7.81
C LEU A 119 -0.31 -5.25 -9.29
N GLU A 120 0.01 -4.23 -10.07
CA GLU A 120 -0.03 -4.29 -11.54
C GLU A 120 1.19 -5.03 -12.11
N THR A 121 2.33 -4.97 -11.40
CA THR A 121 3.57 -5.63 -11.81
C THR A 121 4.21 -6.25 -10.58
N TRP A 122 4.14 -7.58 -10.50
CA TRP A 122 4.64 -8.38 -9.37
C TRP A 122 5.78 -9.33 -9.75
N LYS A 123 6.04 -9.53 -11.05
CA LYS A 123 7.17 -10.29 -11.58
C LYS A 123 8.00 -9.43 -12.53
N LEU A 124 9.30 -9.40 -12.30
CA LEU A 124 10.25 -8.59 -13.07
C LEU A 124 11.29 -9.46 -13.78
N PRO A 125 11.82 -9.00 -14.93
CA PRO A 125 12.94 -9.67 -15.59
C PRO A 125 14.17 -9.67 -14.66
N PRO A 126 15.09 -10.65 -14.80
CA PRO A 126 16.22 -10.80 -13.90
C PRO A 126 17.19 -9.63 -13.91
N VAL A 127 17.15 -8.78 -14.94
CA VAL A 127 18.06 -7.65 -15.12
C VAL A 127 17.37 -6.29 -14.96
N LYS A 128 18.13 -5.29 -14.51
CA LYS A 128 17.73 -3.89 -14.51
C LYS A 128 18.87 -2.97 -14.95
N LYS A 129 18.50 -1.76 -15.38
CA LYS A 129 19.46 -0.67 -15.58
C LYS A 129 19.80 -0.05 -14.23
N HIS A 130 21.10 0.13 -13.98
CA HIS A 130 21.63 0.90 -12.88
C HIS A 130 22.25 2.18 -13.45
N TYR A 131 21.63 3.32 -13.14
CA TYR A 131 22.08 4.62 -13.63
C TYR A 131 23.22 5.14 -12.75
N GLY A 132 24.36 5.37 -13.39
CA GLY A 132 25.58 5.90 -12.80
C GLY A 132 25.72 7.41 -12.94
N PRO A 133 26.95 7.91 -12.76
CA PRO A 133 27.26 9.34 -12.85
C PRO A 133 27.23 9.83 -14.31
N PRO A 134 27.18 11.17 -14.51
CA PRO A 134 27.42 11.77 -15.82
C PRO A 134 28.81 11.48 -16.36
N VAL A 135 28.98 11.49 -17.68
CA VAL A 135 30.25 11.12 -18.35
C VAL A 135 31.43 12.04 -18.01
N TRP A 136 31.18 13.31 -17.70
CA TRP A 136 32.24 14.27 -17.30
C TRP A 136 32.68 14.12 -15.84
N SER A 137 32.05 13.24 -15.07
CA SER A 137 32.38 13.00 -13.67
C SER A 137 33.59 12.05 -13.54
N GLY A 138 34.76 12.46 -14.03
CA GLY A 138 35.97 11.63 -14.22
C GLY A 138 36.18 10.52 -13.19
N VAL A 139 36.49 10.87 -11.94
CA VAL A 139 36.77 9.90 -10.86
C VAL A 139 35.61 8.92 -10.60
N HIS A 140 34.36 9.38 -10.70
CA HIS A 140 33.20 8.52 -10.47
C HIS A 140 32.86 7.66 -11.70
N ALA A 141 33.10 8.18 -12.91
CA ALA A 141 32.95 7.46 -14.16
C ALA A 141 33.94 6.30 -14.25
N GLU A 142 35.21 6.52 -13.93
CA GLU A 142 36.25 5.48 -13.88
C GLU A 142 35.88 4.37 -12.90
N LYS A 143 35.53 4.72 -11.65
CA LYS A 143 35.08 3.74 -10.64
C LYS A 143 33.84 2.96 -11.08
N PHE A 144 32.91 3.61 -11.78
CA PHE A 144 31.72 2.95 -12.30
C PHE A 144 32.08 1.94 -13.39
N GLN A 145 32.95 2.34 -14.33
CA GLN A 145 33.42 1.47 -15.40
C GLN A 145 34.25 0.30 -14.86
N GLU A 146 35.12 0.51 -13.88
CA GLU A 146 35.89 -0.56 -13.24
C GLU A 146 34.99 -1.60 -12.56
N LYS A 147 33.92 -1.13 -11.91
CA LYS A 147 32.97 -2.00 -11.20
C LYS A 147 32.11 -2.84 -12.15
N TYR A 148 31.63 -2.24 -13.24
CA TYR A 148 30.63 -2.88 -14.11
C TYR A 148 31.21 -3.42 -15.43
N LYS A 149 32.40 -2.98 -15.82
CA LYS A 149 33.16 -3.46 -16.99
C LYS A 149 32.30 -3.50 -18.26
N GLU A 150 32.38 -4.58 -19.03
CA GLU A 150 31.56 -4.88 -20.21
C GLU A 150 30.03 -4.82 -19.99
N LYS A 151 29.54 -4.73 -18.75
CA LYS A 151 28.10 -4.50 -18.48
C LYS A 151 27.70 -3.03 -18.54
N ALA A 152 28.64 -2.10 -18.70
CA ALA A 152 28.40 -0.66 -18.72
C ALA A 152 28.42 -0.06 -20.14
N TRP A 153 27.52 0.89 -20.41
CA TRP A 153 27.45 1.67 -21.64
C TRP A 153 26.97 3.11 -21.35
N ILE A 154 26.97 3.98 -22.37
CA ILE A 154 26.47 5.35 -22.25
C ILE A 154 25.03 5.43 -22.74
N GLN A 155 24.16 6.06 -21.95
CA GLN A 155 22.80 6.41 -22.37
C GLN A 155 22.55 7.88 -22.07
N GLY A 156 22.43 8.71 -23.11
CA GLY A 156 22.40 10.16 -22.98
C GLY A 156 23.74 10.68 -22.46
N ASP A 157 23.71 11.38 -21.33
CA ASP A 157 24.87 11.98 -20.67
C ASP A 157 25.45 11.14 -19.52
N ARG A 158 24.92 9.92 -19.29
CA ARG A 158 25.25 9.10 -18.13
C ARG A 158 25.79 7.73 -18.47
N TRP A 159 26.65 7.25 -17.57
CA TRP A 159 26.97 5.83 -17.48
C TRP A 159 25.75 5.04 -17.00
N VAL A 160 25.53 3.89 -17.62
CA VAL A 160 24.48 2.94 -17.26
C VAL A 160 25.08 1.55 -17.24
N ALA A 161 24.71 0.73 -16.27
CA ALA A 161 25.12 -0.67 -16.22
C ALA A 161 23.91 -1.61 -16.20
N ARG A 162 24.06 -2.79 -16.80
CA ARG A 162 23.12 -3.90 -16.65
C ARG A 162 23.52 -4.66 -15.39
N VAL A 163 22.61 -4.73 -14.42
CA VAL A 163 22.81 -5.45 -13.16
C VAL A 163 21.67 -6.44 -12.92
N ASP A 164 21.98 -7.52 -12.21
CA ASP A 164 20.98 -8.50 -11.80
C ASP A 164 20.13 -7.95 -10.65
N ARG A 165 18.85 -8.30 -10.63
CA ARG A 165 17.92 -7.97 -9.55
C ARG A 165 18.11 -8.95 -8.39
N LYS A 166 18.12 -8.41 -7.18
CA LYS A 166 18.11 -9.23 -5.96
C LYS A 166 16.77 -9.97 -5.79
N HIS A 167 15.66 -9.30 -6.08
CA HIS A 167 14.30 -9.85 -6.01
C HIS A 167 13.61 -9.71 -7.36
N ARG A 168 13.02 -10.80 -7.85
CA ARG A 168 12.31 -10.87 -9.13
C ARG A 168 10.80 -10.94 -8.94
N GLU A 169 10.37 -11.58 -7.86
CA GLU A 169 8.98 -11.60 -7.42
C GLU A 169 8.81 -10.66 -6.24
N VAL A 170 7.62 -10.09 -6.09
CA VAL A 170 7.34 -9.11 -5.04
C VAL A 170 7.29 -9.75 -3.65
N ASP A 171 6.86 -10.99 -3.57
CA ASP A 171 6.78 -11.82 -2.38
C ASP A 171 8.17 -11.98 -1.76
N ASP A 172 9.17 -12.29 -2.59
CA ASP A 172 10.58 -12.35 -2.18
C ASP A 172 11.07 -11.02 -1.59
N LEU A 173 10.69 -9.90 -2.21
CA LEU A 173 11.08 -8.57 -1.76
C LEU A 173 10.43 -8.23 -0.43
N ILE A 174 9.13 -8.49 -0.27
CA ILE A 174 8.39 -8.18 0.94
C ILE A 174 8.91 -9.04 2.09
N ASN A 175 9.04 -10.35 1.90
CA ASN A 175 9.60 -11.25 2.91
C ASN A 175 11.00 -10.83 3.35
N ALA A 176 11.87 -10.46 2.40
CA ALA A 176 13.17 -9.91 2.73
C ALA A 176 13.06 -8.60 3.53
N ALA A 177 12.24 -7.64 3.08
CA ALA A 177 12.07 -6.36 3.76
C ALA A 177 11.45 -6.46 5.17
N LEU A 178 10.66 -7.51 5.44
CA LEU A 178 10.08 -7.82 6.75
C LEU A 178 11.01 -8.69 7.63
N SER A 179 12.10 -9.23 7.07
CA SER A 179 13.06 -10.04 7.81
C SER A 179 13.89 -9.20 8.81
N LYS A 180 14.43 -9.84 9.85
CA LYS A 180 15.26 -9.16 10.87
C LYS A 180 16.48 -8.47 10.26
N GLU A 181 17.04 -9.03 9.20
CA GLU A 181 18.27 -8.58 8.54
C GLU A 181 18.04 -7.29 7.73
N GLU A 182 16.89 -7.18 7.06
CA GLU A 182 16.59 -6.05 6.16
C GLU A 182 15.43 -5.17 6.63
N ILE A 183 14.97 -5.35 7.87
CA ILE A 183 13.88 -4.57 8.49
C ILE A 183 14.09 -3.05 8.42
N ASN A 184 15.33 -2.58 8.27
CA ASN A 184 15.66 -1.17 8.16
C ASN A 184 15.31 -0.56 6.79
N LEU A 185 14.98 -1.38 5.78
CA LEU A 185 14.45 -0.91 4.50
C LEU A 185 13.07 -0.25 4.67
N LEU A 186 12.33 -0.66 5.70
CA LEU A 186 10.98 -0.20 6.01
C LEU A 186 10.97 0.76 7.21
N ARG A 187 10.12 1.77 7.10
CA ARG A 187 9.84 2.76 8.14
C ARG A 187 8.55 2.38 8.85
N PHE A 188 8.67 1.51 9.85
CA PHE A 188 7.52 1.04 10.62
C PHE A 188 6.96 2.08 11.60
N GLY A 189 5.71 1.87 12.00
CA GLY A 189 5.25 2.25 13.33
C GLY A 189 6.00 1.48 14.42
N LYS A 190 6.30 2.14 15.54
CA LYS A 190 7.14 1.58 16.62
C LYS A 190 6.62 0.22 17.11
N HIS A 191 5.31 0.11 17.35
CA HIS A 191 4.66 -1.08 17.91
C HIS A 191 4.32 -2.12 16.83
N ILE A 192 4.07 -1.66 15.60
CA ILE A 192 3.84 -2.55 14.45
C ILE A 192 5.11 -3.35 14.11
N LYS A 193 6.29 -2.71 14.22
CA LYS A 193 7.57 -3.38 13.98
C LYS A 193 7.76 -4.60 14.88
N SER A 194 7.45 -4.49 16.17
CA SER A 194 7.63 -5.61 17.10
C SER A 194 6.69 -6.76 16.76
N LYS A 195 5.44 -6.48 16.40
CA LYS A 195 4.46 -7.51 16.03
C LYS A 195 4.84 -8.28 14.78
N ILE A 196 5.26 -7.58 13.73
CA ILE A 196 5.77 -8.24 12.51
C ILE A 196 7.04 -9.07 12.81
N LEU A 197 7.93 -8.59 13.67
CA LEU A 197 9.16 -9.33 14.01
C LEU A 197 8.92 -10.54 14.93
N GLU A 198 7.80 -10.57 15.64
CA GLU A 198 7.31 -11.73 16.39
C GLU A 198 6.79 -12.78 15.41
N GLU A 199 5.79 -12.42 14.60
CA GLU A 199 5.12 -13.33 13.67
C GLU A 199 4.33 -12.54 12.62
N TYR A 200 4.36 -12.99 11.38
CA TYR A 200 3.51 -12.50 10.30
C TYR A 200 3.27 -13.61 9.27
N GLU A 201 2.19 -13.47 8.53
CA GLU A 201 1.86 -14.31 7.39
C GLU A 201 1.74 -13.43 6.15
N LEU A 202 2.43 -13.84 5.08
CA LEU A 202 2.32 -13.23 3.76
C LEU A 202 1.84 -14.29 2.78
N GLN A 203 0.64 -14.10 2.25
CA GLN A 203 0.00 -15.06 1.34
C GLN A 203 -0.73 -14.36 0.20
N ASP A 204 -1.02 -15.11 -0.86
CA ASP A 204 -1.86 -14.63 -1.95
C ASP A 204 -3.30 -14.40 -1.46
N LEU A 205 -3.97 -13.40 -2.02
CA LEU A 205 -5.35 -13.10 -1.63
C LEU A 205 -6.29 -14.29 -1.89
N ASP A 206 -6.08 -15.02 -2.99
CA ASP A 206 -6.91 -16.20 -3.30
C ASP A 206 -6.77 -17.28 -2.21
N GLU A 207 -5.55 -17.51 -1.72
CA GLU A 207 -5.27 -18.46 -0.63
C GLU A 207 -5.92 -17.99 0.67
N PHE A 208 -5.76 -16.71 1.02
CA PHE A 208 -6.41 -16.11 2.20
C PHE A 208 -7.94 -16.22 2.15
N LEU A 209 -8.54 -16.05 0.96
CA LEU A 209 -9.99 -16.12 0.78
C LEU A 209 -10.53 -17.56 0.73
N ASP A 210 -9.67 -18.58 0.61
CA ASP A 210 -10.06 -20.00 0.72
C ASP A 210 -10.19 -20.45 2.19
N GLU A 211 -9.70 -19.65 3.14
CA GLU A 211 -9.90 -19.82 4.58
C GLU A 211 -11.22 -19.22 5.07
N GLU A 212 -11.54 -19.39 6.36
CA GLU A 212 -12.70 -18.73 6.97
C GLU A 212 -12.41 -17.24 7.19
N VAL A 213 -13.12 -16.39 6.45
CA VAL A 213 -12.92 -14.93 6.48
C VAL A 213 -14.10 -14.25 7.18
N GLU A 214 -13.78 -13.41 8.15
CA GLU A 214 -14.77 -12.59 8.86
C GLU A 214 -15.51 -11.62 7.95
N TRP A 215 -16.79 -11.39 8.28
CA TRP A 215 -17.66 -10.50 7.51
C TRP A 215 -17.09 -9.09 7.36
N GLU A 216 -16.48 -8.54 8.41
CA GLU A 216 -15.87 -7.21 8.43
C GLU A 216 -14.69 -7.09 7.44
N VAL A 217 -13.95 -8.18 7.23
CA VAL A 217 -12.88 -8.26 6.23
C VAL A 217 -13.49 -8.29 4.82
N LEU A 218 -14.57 -9.04 4.62
CA LEU A 218 -15.29 -9.04 3.34
C LEU A 218 -15.88 -7.66 3.02
N GLU A 219 -16.43 -6.95 4.02
CA GLU A 219 -16.87 -5.56 3.84
C GLU A 219 -15.71 -4.64 3.42
N PHE A 220 -14.53 -4.81 4.03
CA PHE A 220 -13.33 -4.06 3.68
C PHE A 220 -12.91 -4.32 2.22
N LEU A 221 -12.81 -5.59 1.82
CA LEU A 221 -12.44 -5.99 0.46
C LEU A 221 -13.46 -5.50 -0.57
N TYR A 222 -14.75 -5.60 -0.26
CA TYR A 222 -15.81 -5.07 -1.11
C TYR A 222 -15.66 -3.56 -1.32
N LYS A 223 -15.44 -2.78 -0.25
CA LYS A 223 -15.25 -1.32 -0.33
C LYS A 223 -13.97 -0.96 -1.09
N TYR A 224 -12.92 -1.78 -0.95
CA TYR A 224 -11.69 -1.62 -1.71
C TYR A 224 -11.93 -1.81 -3.22
N LEU A 225 -12.67 -2.84 -3.60
CA LEU A 225 -13.06 -3.10 -4.99
C LEU A 225 -14.00 -2.02 -5.55
N ASN A 226 -14.85 -1.44 -4.70
CA ASN A 226 -15.88 -0.47 -5.04
C ASN A 226 -15.64 0.89 -4.36
N PRO A 227 -14.59 1.64 -4.75
CA PRO A 227 -14.25 2.91 -4.09
C PRO A 227 -15.34 3.99 -4.24
N ASN A 228 -16.24 3.83 -5.22
CA ASN A 228 -17.40 4.70 -5.44
C ASN A 228 -18.62 4.33 -4.58
N PHE A 229 -18.57 3.27 -3.77
CA PHE A 229 -19.73 2.72 -3.07
C PHE A 229 -20.51 3.76 -2.25
N ASN A 230 -19.79 4.69 -1.62
CA ASN A 230 -20.37 5.74 -0.76
C ASN A 230 -20.74 7.02 -1.51
N LEU A 231 -20.41 7.16 -2.79
CA LEU A 231 -20.69 8.37 -3.57
C LEU A 231 -22.16 8.45 -4.01
N TRP A 232 -22.80 7.30 -4.19
CA TRP A 232 -24.12 7.17 -4.80
C TRP A 232 -25.10 6.46 -3.86
N ARG A 233 -26.35 6.94 -3.87
CA ARG A 233 -27.50 6.40 -3.14
C ARG A 233 -28.65 6.15 -4.08
#